data_AF-A0A6I6ACS3-F1
#
_entry.id   AF-A0A6I6ACS3-F1
#
_cell.length_a   1.000
_cell.length_b   1.000
_cell.length_c   1.000
_cell.angle_alpha   90.00
_cell.angle_beta   90.00
_cell.angle_gamma   90.00
#
_symmetry.space_group_name_H-M   'P 1'
#
loop_
_entity.id
_entity.type
_entity.pdbx_description
1 polymer ?
#
loop_
_entity_poly.entity_id
_entity_poly.type
_entity_poly.pdbx_seq_one_letter_code
_entity_poly.pdbx_strand_id
1 'polypeptide(L)'
;MPTRSCCILFLALLTACGKQESSSLPEDTFTTETRHTEFETEIQNFCGHCHTCPDPGVLTKAAWRMQIPREYAHYEQSPDQSLRVPPMPEVIRYFEAQAPEKHELPSQIENIPSSPVDFQRQPVPRLDGDPLPGVSNLNWVAGKTPHELLLTDLGSGRVGRIRFSQKQPEFEPLAKLHHPAHIERIDLNADQHDDYLIADLGSFGPEDHDRGSVEALLFDPQSDSYQQQTLQAGLGRVADAKAADFDADGDLDLIVAEFGWHKTGRLLYLENVSSATDDLKYRLQVLDPRHGASHLLITDWNQDGLPDFVALFSQEHETIVAFLNQGQGQFRTETIFQAPDPAYGSSCIDLVDLDQDGDLDLLYTNGDTMDSFELRPSHSVQWLENQGRFPFKPHHLAPLTGAYGVTHGDFDQDGDIDLAACTMTWNYDQRRNTIVWYEQTKPGQFVPHPLDYSQGQHPVITAGDFNGDGKPDLAVGNFEARETDQADQGEWFSIWWNKGTRSAQSE
;
A
#
# COMPACT_ATOMS: atom_id res chain seq x y z
N MET A 1 17.97 -25.91 -64.02
CA MET A 1 18.24 -27.29 -64.45
C MET A 1 18.28 -28.19 -63.21
N PRO A 2 17.56 -29.32 -63.23
CA PRO A 2 16.17 -29.23 -62.78
C PRO A 2 15.66 -30.46 -61.97
N THR A 3 14.56 -30.22 -61.24
CA THR A 3 13.28 -30.97 -61.19
C THR A 3 13.23 -32.49 -60.94
N ARG A 4 12.29 -32.88 -60.06
CA ARG A 4 11.03 -33.58 -60.40
C ARG A 4 9.93 -32.99 -59.49
N SER A 5 8.89 -32.27 -59.92
CA SER A 5 7.79 -32.55 -60.87
C SER A 5 7.08 -33.88 -60.64
N CYS A 6 5.84 -33.83 -60.13
CA CYS A 6 4.67 -33.99 -61.01
C CYS A 6 3.37 -33.56 -60.31
N CYS A 7 2.77 -32.46 -60.78
CA CYS A 7 1.34 -32.20 -60.68
C CYS A 7 0.60 -33.09 -61.68
N ILE A 8 -0.58 -33.59 -61.32
CA ILE A 8 -1.66 -33.82 -62.29
C ILE A 8 -2.94 -33.23 -61.71
N LEU A 9 -3.35 -32.10 -62.29
CA LEU A 9 -4.73 -31.64 -62.31
C LEU A 9 -5.50 -32.48 -63.33
N PHE A 10 -6.72 -32.90 -63.00
CA PHE A 10 -7.77 -33.08 -64.00
C PHE A 10 -9.08 -32.49 -63.46
N LEU A 11 -9.66 -31.60 -64.27
CA LEU A 11 -10.90 -30.88 -64.03
C LEU A 11 -12.07 -31.57 -64.74
N ALA A 12 -13.27 -31.38 -64.17
CA ALA A 12 -14.61 -31.32 -64.79
C ALA A 12 -15.52 -32.57 -64.89
N LEU A 13 -16.55 -32.52 -64.01
CA LEU A 13 -18.00 -32.63 -64.24
C LEU A 13 -18.64 -33.96 -64.73
N LEU A 14 -19.52 -34.54 -63.91
CA LEU A 14 -21.00 -34.43 -64.07
C LEU A 14 -21.78 -35.07 -62.91
N THR A 15 -22.67 -34.25 -62.33
CA THR A 15 -23.91 -34.51 -61.58
C THR A 15 -24.32 -35.96 -61.23
N ALA A 16 -24.54 -36.19 -59.93
CA ALA A 16 -25.63 -37.03 -59.45
C ALA A 16 -26.16 -36.50 -58.11
N CYS A 17 -27.43 -36.10 -58.13
CA CYS A 17 -28.22 -35.65 -57.00
C CYS A 17 -28.40 -36.81 -55.99
N GLY A 18 -28.07 -36.58 -54.72
CA GLY A 18 -28.37 -37.48 -53.61
C GLY A 18 -28.56 -36.65 -52.34
N LYS A 19 -29.76 -36.72 -51.76
CA LYS A 19 -30.32 -35.82 -50.75
C LYS A 19 -29.42 -35.64 -49.51
N GLN A 20 -29.24 -34.38 -49.09
CA GLN A 20 -28.88 -34.01 -47.72
C GLN A 20 -30.00 -34.51 -46.79
N GLU A 21 -29.67 -35.42 -45.88
CA GLU A 21 -30.42 -35.56 -44.64
C GLU A 21 -29.97 -34.43 -43.71
N SER A 22 -30.90 -33.50 -43.47
CA SER A 22 -30.77 -32.46 -42.47
C SER A 22 -30.89 -33.08 -41.08
N SER A 23 -29.76 -33.38 -40.42
CA SER A 23 -29.77 -33.45 -38.97
C SER A 23 -29.77 -32.01 -38.45
N SER A 24 -30.95 -31.48 -38.18
CA SER A 24 -31.09 -30.30 -37.35
C SER A 24 -30.45 -30.62 -36.00
N LEU A 25 -29.35 -29.92 -35.68
CA LEU A 25 -28.93 -29.74 -34.29
C LEU A 25 -30.15 -29.25 -33.50
N PRO A 26 -30.35 -29.66 -32.24
CA PRO A 26 -31.44 -29.14 -31.42
C PRO A 26 -31.41 -27.61 -31.49
N GLU A 27 -32.54 -27.00 -31.86
CA GLU A 27 -32.70 -25.55 -31.79
C GLU A 27 -32.33 -25.12 -30.37
N ASP A 28 -31.35 -24.22 -30.26
CA ASP A 28 -31.00 -23.56 -29.01
C ASP A 28 -32.26 -22.91 -28.44
N THR A 29 -32.85 -23.54 -27.43
CA THR A 29 -34.06 -23.06 -26.74
C THR A 29 -33.77 -21.93 -25.76
N PHE A 30 -32.59 -21.33 -25.84
CA PHE A 30 -32.15 -20.29 -24.91
C PHE A 30 -32.50 -18.90 -25.45
N THR A 31 -33.23 -18.13 -24.66
CA THR A 31 -33.46 -16.71 -24.96
C THR A 31 -32.15 -15.93 -24.83
N THR A 32 -32.04 -14.76 -25.48
CA THR A 32 -30.86 -13.87 -25.36
C THR A 32 -30.54 -13.54 -23.90
N GLU A 33 -31.58 -13.43 -23.05
CA GLU A 33 -31.48 -13.19 -21.62
C GLU A 33 -30.88 -14.39 -20.88
N THR A 34 -31.33 -15.62 -21.19
CA THR A 34 -30.76 -16.85 -20.59
C THR A 34 -29.30 -17.03 -20.96
N ARG A 35 -28.91 -16.75 -22.21
CA ARG A 35 -27.50 -16.79 -22.64
C ARG A 35 -26.65 -15.74 -21.94
N HIS A 36 -27.21 -14.56 -21.67
CA HIS A 36 -26.51 -13.51 -20.93
C HIS A 36 -26.24 -13.92 -19.49
N THR A 37 -27.24 -14.45 -18.78
CA THR A 37 -27.10 -14.93 -17.40
C THR A 37 -26.12 -16.11 -17.28
N GLU A 38 -26.15 -17.04 -18.23
CA GLU A 38 -25.19 -18.15 -18.28
C GLU A 38 -23.75 -17.65 -18.49
N PHE A 39 -23.56 -16.67 -19.38
CA PHE A 39 -22.24 -16.11 -19.64
C PHE A 39 -21.71 -15.27 -18.47
N GLU A 40 -22.57 -14.50 -17.81
CA GLU A 40 -22.23 -13.77 -16.58
C GLU A 40 -21.77 -14.73 -15.47
N THR A 41 -22.45 -15.87 -15.31
CA THR A 41 -22.02 -16.93 -14.38
C THR A 41 -20.66 -17.51 -14.77
N GLU A 42 -20.38 -17.69 -16.05
CA GLU A 42 -19.07 -18.16 -16.55
C GLU A 42 -17.96 -17.14 -16.24
N ILE A 43 -18.23 -15.85 -16.38
CA ILE A 43 -17.31 -14.77 -16.01
C ILE A 43 -17.06 -14.78 -14.50
N GLN A 44 -18.10 -14.83 -13.68
CA GLN A 44 -17.95 -14.87 -12.23
C GLN A 44 -17.12 -16.06 -11.76
N ASN A 45 -17.30 -17.24 -12.38
CA ASN A 45 -16.53 -18.43 -12.04
C ASN A 45 -15.06 -18.35 -12.50
N PHE A 46 -14.79 -17.76 -13.67
CA PHE A 46 -13.43 -17.68 -14.21
C PHE A 46 -12.66 -16.49 -13.64
N CYS A 47 -13.22 -15.28 -13.76
CA CYS A 47 -12.59 -14.04 -13.29
C CYS A 47 -12.67 -13.86 -11.76
N GLY A 48 -13.56 -14.59 -11.08
CA GLY A 48 -13.67 -14.61 -9.62
C GLY A 48 -13.01 -15.82 -8.95
N HIS A 49 -12.19 -16.58 -9.68
CA HIS A 49 -11.60 -17.82 -9.16
C HIS A 49 -10.54 -17.56 -8.07
N CYS A 50 -9.66 -16.57 -8.28
CA CYS A 50 -8.55 -16.26 -7.38
C CYS A 50 -8.95 -15.26 -6.29
N HIS A 51 -9.77 -14.29 -6.66
CA HIS A 51 -10.20 -13.15 -5.84
C HIS A 51 -11.63 -12.75 -6.23
N THR A 52 -12.19 -11.72 -5.60
CA THR A 52 -13.49 -11.17 -6.00
C THR A 52 -13.49 -10.79 -7.48
N CYS A 53 -14.52 -11.21 -8.23
CA CYS A 53 -14.66 -10.81 -9.63
C CYS A 53 -14.80 -9.29 -9.72
N PRO A 54 -13.99 -8.60 -10.55
CA PRO A 54 -14.04 -7.15 -10.65
C PRO A 54 -15.42 -6.62 -11.09
N ASP A 55 -15.82 -5.48 -10.54
CA ASP A 55 -16.96 -4.71 -11.01
C ASP A 55 -16.60 -4.04 -12.35
N PRO A 56 -17.40 -4.18 -13.42
CA PRO A 56 -17.07 -3.55 -14.70
C PRO A 56 -16.93 -2.03 -14.67
N GLY A 57 -17.54 -1.36 -13.69
CA GLY A 57 -17.47 0.09 -13.49
C GLY A 57 -16.16 0.58 -12.86
N VAL A 58 -15.27 -0.32 -12.40
CA VAL A 58 -14.01 0.07 -11.71
C VAL A 58 -12.93 0.59 -12.66
N LEU A 59 -12.94 0.15 -13.93
CA LEU A 59 -12.02 0.61 -14.97
C LEU A 59 -12.79 1.20 -16.16
N THR A 60 -12.12 2.03 -16.95
CA THR A 60 -12.69 2.51 -18.20
C THR A 60 -12.77 1.40 -19.26
N LYS A 61 -13.60 1.61 -20.28
CA LYS A 61 -13.63 0.70 -21.46
C LYS A 61 -12.25 0.53 -22.10
N ALA A 62 -11.42 1.59 -22.12
CA ALA A 62 -10.08 1.51 -22.68
C ALA A 62 -9.18 0.63 -21.82
N ALA A 63 -9.23 0.78 -20.50
CA ALA A 63 -8.47 -0.03 -19.56
C ALA A 63 -8.90 -1.51 -19.61
N TRP A 64 -10.19 -1.83 -19.68
CA TRP A 64 -10.63 -3.22 -19.80
C TRP A 64 -10.11 -3.95 -21.05
N ARG A 65 -10.02 -3.26 -22.19
CA ARG A 65 -9.42 -3.83 -23.41
C ARG A 65 -7.95 -4.20 -23.22
N MET A 66 -7.25 -3.52 -22.31
CA MET A 66 -5.85 -3.77 -22.00
C MET A 66 -5.68 -4.78 -20.87
N GLN A 67 -6.56 -4.75 -19.85
CA GLN A 67 -6.47 -5.58 -18.67
C GLN A 67 -6.81 -7.04 -18.95
N ILE A 68 -7.94 -7.31 -19.61
CA ILE A 68 -8.39 -8.70 -19.84
C ILE A 68 -7.33 -9.55 -20.58
N PRO A 69 -6.66 -9.08 -21.65
CA PRO A 69 -5.57 -9.83 -22.26
C PRO A 69 -4.39 -10.12 -21.32
N ARG A 70 -4.06 -9.20 -20.40
CA ARG A 70 -3.00 -9.41 -19.39
C ARG A 70 -3.38 -10.53 -18.43
N GLU A 71 -4.62 -10.53 -17.94
CA GLU A 71 -5.11 -11.57 -17.01
C GLU A 71 -5.16 -12.95 -17.67
N TYR A 72 -5.59 -13.03 -18.92
CA TYR A 72 -5.55 -14.30 -19.66
C TYR A 72 -4.11 -14.79 -19.86
N ALA A 73 -3.17 -13.89 -20.20
CA ALA A 73 -1.76 -14.25 -20.33
C ALA A 73 -1.13 -14.66 -18.99
N HIS A 74 -1.62 -14.12 -17.87
CA HIS A 74 -1.25 -14.54 -16.53
C HIS A 74 -1.79 -15.94 -16.23
N TYR A 75 -3.08 -16.19 -16.46
CA TYR A 75 -3.70 -17.50 -16.29
C TYR A 75 -3.00 -18.61 -17.10
N GLU A 76 -2.56 -18.30 -18.33
CA GLU A 76 -1.83 -19.25 -19.17
C GLU A 76 -0.48 -19.72 -18.59
N GLN A 77 0.10 -18.99 -17.63
CA GLN A 77 1.35 -19.38 -16.95
C GLN A 77 1.12 -20.46 -15.89
N SER A 78 -0.07 -20.50 -15.28
CA SER A 78 -0.44 -21.48 -14.26
C SER A 78 -1.93 -21.84 -14.35
N PRO A 79 -2.36 -22.56 -15.41
CA PRO A 79 -3.77 -22.78 -15.68
C PRO A 79 -4.41 -23.79 -14.71
N ASP A 80 -5.59 -23.48 -14.20
CA ASP A 80 -6.44 -24.44 -13.48
C ASP A 80 -7.31 -25.21 -14.47
N GLN A 81 -7.01 -26.50 -14.65
CA GLN A 81 -7.75 -27.39 -15.54
C GLN A 81 -9.22 -27.62 -15.11
N SER A 82 -9.58 -27.24 -13.88
CA SER A 82 -10.96 -27.31 -13.39
C SER A 82 -11.86 -26.20 -13.95
N LEU A 83 -11.26 -25.10 -14.44
CA LEU A 83 -12.00 -23.94 -14.93
C LEU A 83 -12.33 -24.06 -16.41
N ARG A 84 -13.55 -23.65 -16.74
CA ARG A 84 -13.94 -23.36 -18.12
C ARG A 84 -13.52 -21.93 -18.45
N VAL A 85 -12.66 -21.78 -19.44
CA VAL A 85 -12.14 -20.48 -19.88
C VAL A 85 -13.10 -19.87 -20.93
N PRO A 86 -13.80 -18.76 -20.64
CA PRO A 86 -14.66 -18.10 -21.61
C PRO A 86 -13.84 -17.47 -22.76
N PRO A 87 -14.40 -17.28 -23.96
CA PRO A 87 -13.70 -16.61 -25.05
C PRO A 87 -13.32 -15.17 -24.70
N MET A 88 -12.02 -14.85 -24.71
CA MET A 88 -11.50 -13.52 -24.34
C MET A 88 -12.23 -12.35 -25.04
N PRO A 89 -12.54 -12.39 -26.36
CA PRO A 89 -13.27 -11.30 -27.01
C PRO A 89 -14.72 -11.11 -26.52
N GLU A 90 -15.33 -12.12 -25.93
CA GLU A 90 -16.65 -12.03 -25.30
C GLU A 90 -16.55 -11.41 -23.90
N VAL A 91 -15.53 -11.79 -23.13
CA VAL A 91 -15.25 -11.18 -21.82
C VAL A 91 -14.93 -9.69 -21.96
N ILE A 92 -14.06 -9.32 -22.90
CA ILE A 92 -13.77 -7.91 -23.20
C ILE A 92 -15.06 -7.13 -23.49
N ARG A 93 -15.93 -7.67 -24.36
CA ARG A 93 -17.22 -7.02 -24.69
C ARG A 93 -18.15 -6.91 -23.49
N TYR A 94 -18.17 -7.91 -22.60
CA TYR A 94 -18.98 -7.89 -21.39
C TYR A 94 -18.58 -6.73 -20.47
N PHE A 95 -17.29 -6.59 -20.19
CA PHE A 95 -16.77 -5.50 -19.34
C PHE A 95 -16.96 -4.14 -20.01
N GLU A 96 -16.60 -4.00 -21.30
CA GLU A 96 -16.76 -2.75 -22.03
C GLU A 96 -18.20 -2.26 -22.17
N ALA A 97 -19.18 -3.17 -22.22
CA ALA A 97 -20.59 -2.79 -22.36
C ALA A 97 -21.12 -2.07 -21.10
N GLN A 98 -20.48 -2.27 -19.96
CA GLN A 98 -20.91 -1.79 -18.64
C GLN A 98 -19.97 -0.71 -18.09
N ALA A 99 -18.70 -0.72 -18.52
CA ALA A 99 -17.69 0.23 -18.08
C ALA A 99 -17.94 1.66 -18.58
N PRO A 100 -17.56 2.68 -17.80
CA PRO A 100 -17.60 4.07 -18.22
C PRO A 100 -16.56 4.37 -19.32
N GLU A 101 -16.81 5.40 -20.12
CA GLU A 101 -15.77 5.95 -21.03
C GLU A 101 -14.67 6.69 -20.28
N LYS A 102 -15.02 7.31 -19.14
CA LYS A 102 -14.12 8.04 -18.25
C LYS A 102 -14.70 8.05 -16.83
N HIS A 103 -13.85 8.11 -15.83
CA HIS A 103 -14.28 8.35 -14.45
C HIS A 103 -14.58 9.82 -14.20
N GLU A 104 -15.58 10.08 -13.33
CA GLU A 104 -15.86 11.40 -12.78
C GLU A 104 -15.17 11.52 -11.42
N LEU A 105 -14.04 12.21 -11.38
CA LEU A 105 -13.23 12.34 -10.18
C LEU A 105 -13.73 13.48 -9.27
N PRO A 106 -13.49 13.40 -7.95
CA PRO A 106 -13.76 14.49 -7.03
C PRO A 106 -13.14 15.82 -7.48
N SER A 107 -13.87 16.92 -7.22
CA SER A 107 -13.41 18.27 -7.53
C SER A 107 -12.14 18.63 -6.76
N GLN A 108 -11.23 19.34 -7.42
CA GLN A 108 -10.01 19.86 -6.83
C GLN A 108 -10.17 21.33 -6.43
N ILE A 109 -9.47 21.76 -5.38
CA ILE A 109 -9.41 23.16 -4.91
C ILE A 109 -8.08 23.76 -5.37
N GLU A 110 -8.10 24.47 -6.48
CA GLU A 110 -6.87 25.02 -7.11
C GLU A 110 -6.32 26.25 -6.37
N ASN A 111 -7.21 27.12 -5.90
CA ASN A 111 -6.86 28.31 -5.15
C ASN A 111 -6.97 27.98 -3.66
N ILE A 112 -5.87 27.49 -3.09
CA ILE A 112 -5.81 27.07 -1.69
C ILE A 112 -6.27 28.23 -0.79
N PRO A 113 -7.38 28.07 -0.06
CA PRO A 113 -7.87 29.10 0.85
C PRO A 113 -6.93 29.23 2.05
N SER A 114 -7.12 30.29 2.84
CA SER A 114 -6.50 30.35 4.15
C SER A 114 -7.09 29.25 5.02
N SER A 115 -6.25 28.31 5.43
CA SER A 115 -6.56 27.34 6.49
C SER A 115 -6.74 28.07 7.84
N PRO A 116 -7.67 27.62 8.71
CA PRO A 116 -7.76 28.05 10.10
C PRO A 116 -6.44 27.87 10.86
N VAL A 117 -5.74 26.75 10.64
CA VAL A 117 -4.39 26.48 11.15
C VAL A 117 -3.33 26.98 10.17
N ASP A 118 -2.35 27.73 10.66
CA ASP A 118 -1.24 28.23 9.84
C ASP A 118 -0.08 27.23 9.77
N PHE A 119 -0.08 26.37 8.75
CA PHE A 119 1.06 25.50 8.45
C PHE A 119 2.12 26.24 7.62
N GLN A 120 3.31 26.40 8.20
CA GLN A 120 4.45 26.99 7.50
C GLN A 120 5.34 25.89 6.91
N ARG A 121 5.33 25.78 5.58
CA ARG A 121 6.18 24.84 4.82
C ARG A 121 7.66 25.21 4.88
N GLN A 122 8.51 24.23 5.20
CA GLN A 122 9.96 24.26 5.10
C GLN A 122 10.43 23.07 4.23
N PRO A 123 10.92 23.33 2.99
CA PRO A 123 11.54 22.28 2.18
C PRO A 123 12.86 21.81 2.79
N VAL A 124 13.13 20.51 2.75
CA VAL A 124 14.45 19.95 3.05
C VAL A 124 15.08 19.45 1.75
N PRO A 125 16.22 20.01 1.33
CA PRO A 125 16.85 19.61 0.08
C PRO A 125 17.43 18.21 0.18
N ARG A 126 17.46 17.51 -0.96
CA ARG A 126 18.23 16.26 -1.11
C ARG A 126 19.72 16.52 -0.95
N LEU A 127 20.46 15.48 -0.59
CA LEU A 127 21.91 15.58 -0.49
C LEU A 127 22.56 15.55 -1.87
N ASP A 128 23.65 16.30 -2.03
CA ASP A 128 24.34 16.42 -3.31
C ASP A 128 24.79 15.04 -3.85
N GLY A 129 24.41 14.74 -5.09
CA GLY A 129 24.78 13.51 -5.79
C GLY A 129 23.88 12.31 -5.52
N ASP A 130 22.84 12.45 -4.69
CA ASP A 130 21.81 11.42 -4.56
C ASP A 130 20.89 11.39 -5.80
N PRO A 131 20.28 10.23 -6.09
CA PRO A 131 19.25 10.12 -7.12
C PRO A 131 18.00 10.94 -6.75
N LEU A 132 16.98 10.87 -7.61
CA LEU A 132 15.65 11.40 -7.29
C LEU A 132 15.14 10.80 -5.96
N PRO A 133 14.39 11.58 -5.16
CA PRO A 133 13.92 11.17 -3.85
C PRO A 133 13.01 9.97 -4.03
N GLY A 134 13.14 9.03 -3.13
CA GLY A 134 12.21 7.94 -3.00
C GLY A 134 12.02 7.71 -1.53
N VAL A 135 11.48 8.70 -0.83
CA VAL A 135 11.25 8.59 0.61
C VAL A 135 10.20 7.49 0.82
N SER A 136 10.58 6.41 1.48
CA SER A 136 9.73 5.23 1.70
C SER A 136 9.12 5.21 3.09
N ASN A 137 9.76 5.82 4.07
CA ASN A 137 9.27 5.89 5.44
C ASN A 137 9.69 7.20 6.10
N LEU A 138 8.73 7.79 6.83
CA LEU A 138 8.94 8.86 7.80
C LEU A 138 8.23 8.43 9.07
N ASN A 139 8.98 8.19 10.15
CA ASN A 139 8.44 7.61 11.38
C ASN A 139 8.84 8.46 12.60
N TRP A 140 7.86 9.11 13.24
CA TRP A 140 8.09 9.95 14.41
C TRP A 140 8.08 9.14 15.71
N VAL A 141 9.18 9.23 16.47
CA VAL A 141 9.35 8.51 17.75
C VAL A 141 9.05 9.44 18.94
N ALA A 142 7.77 9.56 19.30
CA ALA A 142 7.29 10.46 20.36
C ALA A 142 7.53 9.93 21.80
N GLY A 143 7.60 8.62 22.01
CA GLY A 143 7.62 8.00 23.35
C GLY A 143 9.01 7.80 23.97
N LYS A 144 10.08 7.97 23.20
CA LYS A 144 11.46 7.75 23.65
C LYS A 144 12.26 9.04 23.52
N THR A 145 13.07 9.35 24.54
CA THR A 145 14.04 10.45 24.45
C THR A 145 15.39 9.92 23.99
N PRO A 146 16.10 10.66 23.11
CA PRO A 146 15.66 11.85 22.39
C PRO A 146 14.62 11.53 21.31
N HIS A 147 13.64 12.43 21.13
CA HIS A 147 12.69 12.34 20.01
C HIS A 147 13.41 12.50 18.67
N GLU A 148 12.92 11.81 17.66
CA GLU A 148 13.49 11.81 16.31
C GLU A 148 12.46 11.40 15.28
N LEU A 149 12.68 11.90 14.08
CA LEU A 149 11.98 11.46 12.89
C LEU A 149 12.92 10.54 12.11
N LEU A 150 12.58 9.26 11.99
CA LEU A 150 13.33 8.29 11.21
C LEU A 150 12.98 8.44 9.73
N LEU A 151 13.96 8.17 8.86
CA LEU A 151 13.82 8.29 7.42
C LEU A 151 14.49 7.12 6.71
N THR A 152 13.77 6.52 5.76
CA THR A 152 14.35 5.67 4.73
C THR A 152 14.07 6.23 3.34
N ASP A 153 15.04 6.03 2.44
CA ASP A 153 14.91 6.41 1.04
C ASP A 153 15.35 5.26 0.14
N LEU A 154 14.39 4.72 -0.62
CA LEU A 154 14.57 3.56 -1.50
C LEU A 154 15.36 3.89 -2.78
N GLY A 155 15.48 5.15 -3.18
CA GLY A 155 16.25 5.55 -4.36
C GLY A 155 17.75 5.58 -4.05
N SER A 156 18.11 6.26 -2.97
CA SER A 156 19.48 6.49 -2.51
C SER A 156 20.03 5.38 -1.63
N GLY A 157 19.17 4.52 -1.08
CA GLY A 157 19.52 3.49 -0.11
C GLY A 157 19.72 4.02 1.32
N ARG A 158 19.39 5.29 1.58
CA ARG A 158 19.71 5.93 2.86
C ARG A 158 18.77 5.49 3.96
N VAL A 159 19.36 5.28 5.13
CA VAL A 159 18.68 5.09 6.40
C VAL A 159 19.26 6.08 7.40
N GLY A 160 18.40 6.82 8.08
CA GLY A 160 18.87 7.79 9.07
C GLY A 160 17.77 8.32 9.97
N ARG A 161 18.16 9.27 10.81
CA ARG A 161 17.27 9.98 11.72
C ARG A 161 17.44 11.48 11.53
N ILE A 162 16.38 12.22 11.78
CA ILE A 162 16.34 13.67 11.70
C ILE A 162 16.19 14.22 13.12
N ARG A 163 17.14 15.08 13.50
CA ARG A 163 17.13 15.82 14.76
C ARG A 163 16.62 17.22 14.51
N PHE A 164 15.82 17.75 15.41
CA PHE A 164 15.28 19.10 15.33
C PHE A 164 16.06 20.09 16.20
N SER A 165 17.39 20.08 16.09
CA SER A 165 18.24 20.98 16.85
C SER A 165 17.94 22.43 16.46
N GLN A 166 17.66 23.31 17.44
CA GLN A 166 17.33 24.72 17.19
C GLN A 166 16.14 24.98 16.21
N LYS A 167 15.17 24.06 16.12
CA LYS A 167 14.05 24.12 15.17
C LYS A 167 14.46 24.01 13.69
N GLN A 168 15.61 23.42 13.40
CA GLN A 168 16.03 23.07 12.03
C GLN A 168 16.17 21.54 11.92
N PRO A 169 15.68 20.93 10.83
CA PRO A 169 15.87 19.51 10.59
C PRO A 169 17.31 19.23 10.17
N GLU A 170 18.01 18.41 10.95
CA GLU A 170 19.37 17.94 10.67
C GLU A 170 19.35 16.41 10.48
N PHE A 171 19.71 15.96 9.28
CA PHE A 171 19.80 14.53 8.96
C PHE A 171 21.11 13.92 9.48
N GLU A 172 20.98 12.85 10.26
CA GLU A 172 22.07 12.04 10.77
C GLU A 172 22.00 10.65 10.10
N PRO A 173 23.00 10.29 9.26
CA PRO A 173 23.02 9.00 8.59
C PRO A 173 23.29 7.86 9.59
N LEU A 174 22.52 6.79 9.49
CA LEU A 174 22.71 5.57 10.29
C LEU A 174 23.31 4.44 9.44
N ALA A 175 22.78 4.24 8.23
CA ALA A 175 23.26 3.21 7.31
C ALA A 175 23.00 3.56 5.85
N LYS A 176 23.55 2.75 4.95
CA LYS A 176 23.24 2.76 3.52
C LYS A 176 22.97 1.32 3.07
N LEU A 177 21.72 1.03 2.78
CA LEU A 177 21.25 -0.28 2.32
C LEU A 177 20.94 -0.24 0.81
N HIS A 178 20.28 -1.28 0.31
CA HIS A 178 19.94 -1.38 -1.11
C HIS A 178 18.71 -0.53 -1.42
N HIS A 179 17.58 -0.88 -0.82
CA HIS A 179 16.28 -0.25 -1.06
C HIS A 179 15.41 -0.29 0.22
N PRO A 180 15.81 0.46 1.27
CA PRO A 180 15.12 0.43 2.55
C PRO A 180 13.68 0.95 2.42
N ALA A 181 12.74 0.24 3.03
CA ALA A 181 11.30 0.47 2.91
C ALA A 181 10.70 1.05 4.18
N HIS A 182 11.15 0.56 5.34
CA HIS A 182 10.61 0.90 6.65
C HIS A 182 11.72 0.81 7.70
N ILE A 183 11.67 1.67 8.73
CA ILE A 183 12.56 1.64 9.88
C ILE A 183 11.76 1.81 11.18
N GLU A 184 12.14 1.05 12.21
CA GLU A 184 11.62 1.15 13.57
C GLU A 184 12.75 1.25 14.59
N ARG A 185 12.57 2.05 15.65
CA ARG A 185 13.48 2.13 16.79
C ARG A 185 13.02 1.24 17.93
N ILE A 186 13.79 0.20 18.24
CA ILE A 186 13.42 -0.84 19.20
C ILE A 186 14.67 -1.40 19.90
N ASP A 187 14.55 -1.87 21.13
CA ASP A 187 15.63 -2.62 21.81
C ASP A 187 15.47 -4.08 21.38
N LEU A 188 16.22 -4.50 20.35
CA LEU A 188 15.96 -5.76 19.65
C LEU A 188 16.59 -6.95 20.37
N ASN A 189 17.70 -6.71 21.08
CA ASN A 189 18.48 -7.74 21.75
C ASN A 189 18.37 -7.71 23.28
N ALA A 190 17.46 -6.90 23.82
CA ALA A 190 17.21 -6.71 25.24
C ALA A 190 18.44 -6.23 26.04
N ASP A 191 19.31 -5.44 25.42
CA ASP A 191 20.48 -4.85 26.06
C ASP A 191 20.22 -3.47 26.70
N GLN A 192 18.97 -2.99 26.63
CA GLN A 192 18.49 -1.69 27.12
C GLN A 192 19.03 -0.49 26.32
N HIS A 193 19.58 -0.72 25.14
CA HIS A 193 19.89 0.31 24.16
C HIS A 193 18.93 0.25 22.97
N ASP A 194 18.79 1.39 22.29
CA ASP A 194 17.93 1.47 21.12
C ASP A 194 18.69 1.03 19.86
N ASP A 195 18.17 -0.02 19.25
CA ASP A 195 18.54 -0.52 17.93
C ASP A 195 17.56 -0.01 16.86
N TYR A 196 17.85 -0.35 15.60
CA TYR A 196 16.90 -0.13 14.51
C TYR A 196 16.64 -1.41 13.72
N LEU A 197 15.36 -1.73 13.54
CA LEU A 197 14.88 -2.77 12.63
C LEU A 197 14.52 -2.14 11.29
N ILE A 198 15.03 -2.70 10.19
CA ILE A 198 14.88 -2.11 8.85
C ILE A 198 14.42 -3.18 7.86
N ALA A 199 13.35 -2.88 7.12
CA ALA A 199 12.92 -3.66 5.96
C ALA A 199 13.63 -3.17 4.69
N ASP A 200 14.14 -4.07 3.85
CA ASP A 200 14.75 -3.74 2.55
C ASP A 200 14.05 -4.50 1.41
N LEU A 201 13.56 -3.74 0.42
CA LEU A 201 12.85 -4.29 -0.75
C LEU A 201 13.77 -5.09 -1.66
N GLY A 202 15.09 -4.89 -1.64
CA GLY A 202 16.05 -5.50 -2.56
C GLY A 202 16.00 -4.95 -3.99
N SER A 203 14.96 -4.21 -4.37
CA SER A 203 14.87 -3.46 -5.62
C SER A 203 13.92 -2.27 -5.55
N PHE A 204 14.22 -1.26 -6.36
CA PHE A 204 13.35 -0.10 -6.56
C PHE A 204 12.08 -0.46 -7.36
N GLY A 205 12.24 -1.20 -8.46
CA GLY A 205 11.13 -1.56 -9.35
C GLY A 205 10.23 -2.67 -8.80
N PRO A 206 9.02 -2.85 -9.35
CA PRO A 206 8.11 -3.95 -9.00
C PRO A 206 8.59 -5.26 -9.66
N GLU A 207 9.70 -5.80 -9.17
CA GLU A 207 10.32 -7.03 -9.67
C GLU A 207 10.06 -8.22 -8.74
N ASP A 208 9.79 -9.39 -9.31
CA ASP A 208 9.72 -10.66 -8.58
C ASP A 208 11.14 -11.29 -8.49
N HIS A 209 11.69 -11.36 -7.27
CA HIS A 209 13.07 -11.79 -7.00
C HIS A 209 13.28 -12.15 -5.53
N ASP A 210 14.44 -12.71 -5.16
CA ASP A 210 14.85 -13.10 -3.81
C ASP A 210 15.95 -12.21 -3.18
N ARG A 211 15.96 -10.90 -3.48
CA ARG A 211 16.99 -9.94 -3.04
C ARG A 211 16.62 -9.09 -1.82
N GLY A 212 15.40 -9.17 -1.29
CA GLY A 212 15.04 -8.40 -0.11
C GLY A 212 15.55 -9.04 1.18
N SER A 213 15.57 -8.24 2.23
CA SER A 213 16.09 -8.63 3.53
C SER A 213 15.44 -7.85 4.68
N VAL A 214 15.67 -8.38 5.88
CA VAL A 214 15.46 -7.69 7.14
C VAL A 214 16.83 -7.44 7.75
N GLU A 215 17.13 -6.18 8.03
CA GLU A 215 18.39 -5.71 8.58
C GLU A 215 18.17 -5.13 9.99
N ALA A 216 19.19 -5.23 10.84
CA ALA A 216 19.25 -4.57 12.13
C ALA A 216 20.49 -3.67 12.20
N LEU A 217 20.36 -2.55 12.91
CA LEU A 217 21.48 -1.75 13.40
C LEU A 217 21.51 -1.89 14.92
N LEU A 218 22.38 -2.76 15.42
CA LEU A 218 22.54 -3.03 16.85
C LEU A 218 23.51 -2.05 17.49
N PHE A 219 23.14 -1.40 18.58
CA PHE A 219 24.00 -0.44 19.26
C PHE A 219 25.07 -1.15 20.10
N ASP A 220 26.35 -0.84 19.89
CA ASP A 220 27.44 -1.31 20.73
C ASP A 220 27.89 -0.21 21.72
N PRO A 221 27.58 -0.34 23.02
CA PRO A 221 27.93 0.66 24.02
C PRO A 221 29.44 0.75 24.30
N GLN A 222 30.25 -0.23 23.88
CA GLN A 222 31.70 -0.16 24.03
C GLN A 222 32.35 0.73 22.98
N SER A 223 31.83 0.71 21.76
CA SER A 223 32.32 1.52 20.64
C SER A 223 31.53 2.80 20.40
N ASP A 224 30.37 2.97 21.06
CA ASP A 224 29.42 4.07 20.84
C ASP A 224 29.01 4.17 19.36
N SER A 225 28.70 3.01 18.77
CA SER A 225 28.42 2.89 17.34
C SER A 225 27.44 1.78 17.02
N TYR A 226 26.79 1.86 15.86
CA TYR A 226 25.88 0.82 15.37
C TYR A 226 26.63 -0.23 14.54
N GLN A 227 26.37 -1.50 14.82
CA GLN A 227 26.79 -2.65 14.03
C GLN A 227 25.61 -3.13 13.18
N GLN A 228 25.80 -3.20 11.86
CA GLN A 228 24.78 -3.75 10.97
C GLN A 228 24.80 -5.28 11.01
N GLN A 229 23.63 -5.89 11.17
CA GLN A 229 23.42 -7.33 11.07
C GLN A 229 22.25 -7.63 10.12
N THR A 230 22.46 -8.51 9.15
CA THR A 230 21.36 -9.06 8.35
C THR A 230 20.65 -10.17 9.12
N LEU A 231 19.39 -9.95 9.49
CA LEU A 231 18.59 -10.90 10.27
C LEU A 231 18.02 -12.02 9.40
N GLN A 232 17.54 -11.66 8.20
CA GLN A 232 17.04 -12.60 7.21
C GLN A 232 17.27 -12.05 5.79
N ALA A 233 17.89 -12.84 4.93
CA ALA A 233 18.10 -12.52 3.50
C ALA A 233 17.39 -13.53 2.60
N GLY A 234 17.43 -13.32 1.28
CA GLY A 234 16.84 -14.26 0.33
C GLY A 234 15.32 -14.16 0.24
N LEU A 235 14.76 -13.01 0.62
CA LEU A 235 13.32 -12.76 0.62
C LEU A 235 12.90 -12.04 -0.66
N GLY A 236 11.60 -12.03 -0.93
CA GLY A 236 10.94 -11.11 -1.86
C GLY A 236 11.16 -9.65 -1.50
N ARG A 237 10.30 -8.77 -2.01
CA ARG A 237 10.36 -7.35 -1.66
C ARG A 237 9.79 -7.14 -0.24
N VAL A 238 10.65 -6.95 0.76
CA VAL A 238 10.21 -6.72 2.15
C VAL A 238 9.76 -5.27 2.30
N ALA A 239 8.45 -5.07 2.47
CA ALA A 239 7.83 -3.75 2.58
C ALA A 239 7.79 -3.24 4.02
N ASP A 240 7.61 -4.14 4.99
CA ASP A 240 7.56 -3.80 6.41
C ASP A 240 8.07 -4.97 7.27
N ALA A 241 8.58 -4.65 8.44
CA ALA A 241 8.96 -5.60 9.49
C ALA A 241 8.72 -4.95 10.86
N LYS A 242 8.12 -5.71 11.78
CA LYS A 242 7.80 -5.26 13.15
C LYS A 242 8.24 -6.33 14.15
N ALA A 243 8.66 -5.91 15.34
CA ALA A 243 9.10 -6.82 16.39
C ALA A 243 8.21 -6.77 17.64
N ALA A 244 7.91 -7.94 18.21
CA ALA A 244 7.22 -8.10 19.48
C ALA A 244 7.50 -9.50 20.07
N ASP A 245 7.27 -9.69 21.36
CA ASP A 245 7.35 -11.01 22.02
C ASP A 245 6.04 -11.79 21.74
N PHE A 246 5.96 -12.45 20.58
CA PHE A 246 4.73 -13.11 20.13
C PHE A 246 4.50 -14.48 20.78
N ASP A 247 5.54 -15.15 21.24
CA ASP A 247 5.42 -16.46 21.88
C ASP A 247 5.47 -16.42 23.42
N ALA A 248 5.71 -15.23 23.98
CA ALA A 248 5.78 -14.91 25.41
C ALA A 248 6.96 -15.57 26.12
N ASP A 249 8.09 -15.75 25.43
CA ASP A 249 9.32 -16.33 25.98
C ASP A 249 10.32 -15.27 26.48
N GLY A 250 10.06 -13.99 26.19
CA GLY A 250 10.80 -12.83 26.69
C GLY A 250 11.86 -12.29 25.76
N ASP A 251 12.00 -12.83 24.55
CA ASP A 251 12.74 -12.20 23.46
C ASP A 251 11.79 -11.61 22.38
N LEU A 252 12.35 -10.85 21.45
CA LEU A 252 11.56 -10.24 20.37
C LEU A 252 11.64 -11.09 19.11
N ASP A 253 10.49 -11.54 18.66
CA ASP A 253 10.23 -12.16 17.37
C ASP A 253 9.91 -11.09 16.31
N LEU A 254 9.85 -11.48 15.02
CA LEU A 254 9.49 -10.56 13.93
C LEU A 254 8.31 -11.06 13.11
N ILE A 255 7.44 -10.12 12.72
CA ILE A 255 6.52 -10.29 11.59
C ILE A 255 7.07 -9.51 10.41
N VAL A 256 7.08 -10.14 9.24
CA VAL A 256 7.65 -9.57 8.02
C VAL A 256 6.62 -9.60 6.91
N ALA A 257 6.31 -8.42 6.38
CA ALA A 257 5.48 -8.22 5.20
C ALA A 257 6.37 -8.29 3.96
N GLU A 258 6.45 -9.48 3.36
CA GLU A 258 7.08 -9.68 2.06
C GLU A 258 6.01 -9.41 1.00
N PHE A 259 6.08 -8.24 0.36
CA PHE A 259 5.14 -7.84 -0.68
C PHE A 259 5.19 -8.82 -1.85
N GLY A 260 6.36 -8.93 -2.51
CA GLY A 260 6.62 -9.87 -3.60
C GLY A 260 5.53 -9.96 -4.68
N TRP A 261 5.62 -10.96 -5.55
CA TRP A 261 4.55 -11.36 -6.48
C TRP A 261 4.86 -12.75 -7.04
N HIS A 262 3.85 -13.57 -7.38
CA HIS A 262 3.99 -14.89 -8.02
C HIS A 262 4.90 -15.94 -7.33
N LYS A 263 6.23 -15.81 -7.46
CA LYS A 263 7.21 -16.74 -6.88
C LYS A 263 7.62 -16.33 -5.47
N THR A 264 7.41 -15.06 -5.15
CA THR A 264 7.69 -14.44 -3.85
C THR A 264 6.43 -13.75 -3.33
N GLY A 265 6.52 -13.24 -2.09
CA GLY A 265 5.43 -12.52 -1.44
C GLY A 265 4.66 -13.42 -0.48
N ARG A 266 4.78 -13.12 0.81
CA ARG A 266 4.28 -13.90 1.95
C ARG A 266 4.12 -12.98 3.15
N LEU A 267 3.36 -13.42 4.13
CA LEU A 267 3.49 -12.94 5.50
C LEU A 267 4.31 -13.96 6.31
N LEU A 268 5.38 -13.51 6.94
CA LEU A 268 6.33 -14.38 7.65
C LEU A 268 6.33 -14.09 9.14
N TYR A 269 6.55 -15.14 9.92
CA TYR A 269 6.92 -15.09 11.32
C TYR A 269 8.37 -15.59 11.45
N LEU A 270 9.20 -14.81 12.13
CA LEU A 270 10.59 -15.12 12.42
C LEU A 270 10.69 -15.27 13.94
N GLU A 271 10.68 -16.53 14.40
CA GLU A 271 10.86 -16.90 15.81
C GLU A 271 12.32 -16.64 16.19
N ASN A 272 12.57 -15.86 17.22
CA ASN A 272 13.90 -15.64 17.72
C ASN A 272 14.41 -16.91 18.41
N VAL A 273 15.62 -17.32 18.02
CA VAL A 273 16.27 -18.55 18.51
C VAL A 273 17.70 -18.25 18.94
N SER A 274 17.94 -17.00 19.30
CA SER A 274 19.26 -16.47 19.60
C SER A 274 19.83 -17.12 20.86
N SER A 275 21.11 -17.49 20.80
CA SER A 275 21.85 -17.98 21.97
C SER A 275 22.63 -16.87 22.68
N ALA A 276 22.70 -15.68 22.09
CA ALA A 276 23.45 -14.52 22.54
C ALA A 276 22.78 -13.23 22.03
N THR A 277 23.00 -12.11 22.72
CA THR A 277 22.38 -10.81 22.40
C THR A 277 23.10 -10.05 21.27
N ASP A 278 24.32 -10.45 20.90
CA ASP A 278 25.13 -9.79 19.86
C ASP A 278 25.13 -10.54 18.51
N ASP A 279 24.35 -11.63 18.40
CA ASP A 279 24.21 -12.46 17.19
C ASP A 279 22.78 -12.98 17.10
N LEU A 280 21.88 -12.11 16.68
CA LEU A 280 20.45 -12.43 16.56
C LEU A 280 20.19 -13.47 15.46
N LYS A 281 19.45 -14.52 15.79
CA LYS A 281 19.10 -15.59 14.85
C LYS A 281 17.63 -15.88 14.91
N TYR A 282 17.06 -16.10 13.74
CA TYR A 282 15.64 -16.34 13.60
C TYR A 282 15.35 -17.64 12.85
N ARG A 283 14.25 -18.29 13.21
CA ARG A 283 13.66 -19.41 12.49
C ARG A 283 12.44 -18.92 11.74
N LEU A 284 12.48 -19.06 10.41
CA LEU A 284 11.41 -18.62 9.53
C LEU A 284 10.25 -19.61 9.47
N GLN A 285 9.03 -19.07 9.61
CA GLN A 285 7.76 -19.71 9.32
C GLN A 285 6.92 -18.82 8.39
N VAL A 286 6.17 -19.44 7.47
CA VAL A 286 5.17 -18.73 6.66
C VAL A 286 3.85 -18.74 7.43
N LEU A 287 3.31 -17.56 7.74
CA LEU A 287 1.98 -17.40 8.34
C LEU A 287 0.90 -17.38 7.27
N ASP A 288 1.14 -16.66 6.18
CA ASP A 288 0.21 -16.53 5.06
C ASP A 288 0.98 -16.59 3.74
N PRO A 289 0.59 -17.48 2.79
CA PRO A 289 1.29 -17.61 1.52
C PRO A 289 0.91 -16.53 0.49
N ARG A 290 -0.05 -15.65 0.79
CA ARG A 290 -0.47 -14.58 -0.12
C ARG A 290 0.62 -13.51 -0.26
N HIS A 291 0.77 -13.01 -1.48
CA HIS A 291 1.59 -11.83 -1.78
C HIS A 291 0.83 -10.54 -1.48
N GLY A 292 1.47 -9.39 -1.70
CA GLY A 292 0.88 -8.07 -1.51
C GLY A 292 0.85 -7.58 -0.06
N ALA A 293 1.42 -8.32 0.89
CA ALA A 293 1.60 -7.86 2.26
C ALA A 293 2.46 -6.59 2.27
N SER A 294 1.90 -5.45 2.70
CA SER A 294 2.50 -4.13 2.50
C SER A 294 2.68 -3.30 3.77
N HIS A 295 1.84 -3.50 4.80
CA HIS A 295 1.90 -2.73 6.03
C HIS A 295 1.53 -3.58 7.25
N LEU A 296 2.20 -3.34 8.37
CA LEU A 296 2.02 -4.04 9.64
C LEU A 296 1.80 -3.06 10.80
N LEU A 297 0.82 -3.36 11.64
CA LEU A 297 0.55 -2.65 12.89
C LEU A 297 0.55 -3.65 14.05
N ILE A 298 1.31 -3.37 15.12
CA ILE A 298 1.31 -4.16 16.35
C ILE A 298 0.38 -3.52 17.37
N THR A 299 -0.45 -4.32 18.05
CA THR A 299 -1.36 -3.85 19.09
C THR A 299 -1.84 -5.02 19.96
N ASP A 300 -2.50 -4.77 21.08
CA ASP A 300 -3.24 -5.78 21.86
C ASP A 300 -4.72 -5.57 21.59
N TRP A 301 -5.22 -6.12 20.47
CA TRP A 301 -6.53 -5.76 19.94
C TRP A 301 -7.67 -6.30 20.81
N ASN A 302 -7.48 -7.52 21.32
CA ASN A 302 -8.47 -8.22 22.14
C ASN A 302 -8.29 -7.97 23.66
N GLN A 303 -7.27 -7.20 24.05
CA GLN A 303 -6.91 -6.85 25.43
C GLN A 303 -6.60 -8.06 26.31
N ASP A 304 -6.01 -9.12 25.75
CA ASP A 304 -5.59 -10.31 26.48
C ASP A 304 -4.15 -10.25 27.00
N GLY A 305 -3.42 -9.18 26.65
CA GLY A 305 -2.04 -8.92 27.06
C GLY A 305 -0.98 -9.58 26.17
N LEU A 306 -1.38 -10.28 25.11
CA LEU A 306 -0.48 -10.77 24.07
C LEU A 306 -0.44 -9.77 22.91
N PRO A 307 0.73 -9.55 22.27
CA PRO A 307 0.78 -8.71 21.09
C PRO A 307 0.08 -9.41 19.92
N ASP A 308 -1.02 -8.82 19.46
CA ASP A 308 -1.66 -9.09 18.18
C ASP A 308 -0.97 -8.25 17.07
N PHE A 309 -1.34 -8.52 15.82
CA PHE A 309 -0.99 -7.61 14.73
C PHE A 309 -2.04 -7.57 13.61
N VAL A 310 -1.97 -6.52 12.80
CA VAL A 310 -2.78 -6.36 11.59
C VAL A 310 -1.87 -6.30 10.38
N ALA A 311 -2.27 -6.99 9.31
CA ALA A 311 -1.58 -6.96 8.02
C ALA A 311 -2.52 -6.45 6.93
N LEU A 312 -2.03 -5.51 6.12
CA LEU A 312 -2.64 -5.10 4.87
C LEU A 312 -2.07 -5.94 3.71
N PHE A 313 -2.95 -6.57 2.93
CA PHE A 313 -2.65 -7.20 1.65
C PHE A 313 -3.24 -6.34 0.53
N SER A 314 -2.37 -5.56 -0.14
CA SER A 314 -2.73 -4.65 -1.22
C SER A 314 -2.80 -5.35 -2.59
N GLN A 315 -3.27 -4.64 -3.62
CA GLN A 315 -3.44 -5.13 -4.99
C GLN A 315 -4.41 -6.32 -5.01
N GLU A 316 -4.15 -7.37 -5.78
CA GLU A 316 -5.04 -8.53 -6.04
C GLU A 316 -6.00 -8.96 -4.91
N HIS A 317 -5.57 -8.91 -3.65
CA HIS A 317 -6.38 -9.32 -2.50
C HIS A 317 -7.20 -8.20 -1.84
N GLU A 318 -6.73 -6.95 -1.89
CA GLU A 318 -7.34 -5.76 -1.26
C GLU A 318 -8.02 -6.05 0.10
N THR A 319 -7.27 -6.61 1.05
CA THR A 319 -7.82 -7.07 2.34
C THR A 319 -6.95 -6.71 3.53
N ILE A 320 -7.60 -6.44 4.66
CA ILE A 320 -6.96 -6.17 5.95
C ILE A 320 -7.36 -7.31 6.89
N VAL A 321 -6.36 -7.94 7.49
CA VAL A 321 -6.52 -9.13 8.33
C VAL A 321 -5.88 -8.91 9.69
N ALA A 322 -6.65 -9.16 10.76
CA ALA A 322 -6.14 -9.24 12.11
C ALA A 322 -5.59 -10.65 12.37
N PHE A 323 -4.43 -10.71 13.01
CA PHE A 323 -3.79 -11.92 13.51
C PHE A 323 -3.77 -11.84 15.02
N LEU A 324 -4.78 -12.48 15.64
CA LEU A 324 -4.98 -12.49 17.07
C LEU A 324 -4.12 -13.58 17.70
N ASN A 325 -3.17 -13.19 18.52
CA ASN A 325 -2.20 -14.05 19.14
C ASN A 325 -2.86 -14.97 20.19
N GLN A 326 -2.54 -16.25 20.13
CA GLN A 326 -3.04 -17.28 21.06
C GLN A 326 -1.92 -17.80 21.98
N GLY A 327 -0.75 -17.17 21.93
CA GLY A 327 0.49 -17.57 22.58
C GLY A 327 1.26 -18.61 21.78
N GLN A 328 2.53 -18.82 22.14
CA GLN A 328 3.41 -19.82 21.50
C GLN A 328 3.54 -19.62 19.96
N GLY A 329 3.53 -18.36 19.51
CA GLY A 329 3.62 -18.00 18.09
C GLY A 329 2.44 -18.50 17.24
N GLN A 330 1.27 -18.77 17.85
CA GLN A 330 0.06 -19.20 17.14
C GLN A 330 -0.92 -18.04 17.00
N PHE A 331 -1.53 -17.88 15.82
CA PHE A 331 -2.45 -16.79 15.53
C PHE A 331 -3.79 -17.30 14.98
N ARG A 332 -4.89 -16.75 15.49
CA ARG A 332 -6.20 -16.83 14.85
C ARG A 332 -6.37 -15.63 13.92
N THR A 333 -6.79 -15.87 12.69
CA THR A 333 -7.05 -14.79 11.74
C THR A 333 -8.53 -14.37 11.73
N GLU A 334 -8.77 -13.07 11.61
CA GLU A 334 -10.09 -12.47 11.38
C GLU A 334 -9.98 -11.39 10.30
N THR A 335 -10.90 -11.37 9.33
CA THR A 335 -10.91 -10.33 8.30
C THR A 335 -11.50 -9.05 8.89
N ILE A 336 -10.68 -7.99 8.94
CA ILE A 336 -11.15 -6.64 9.32
C ILE A 336 -11.97 -6.06 8.18
N PHE A 337 -11.41 -6.10 6.97
CA PHE A 337 -12.02 -5.50 5.80
C PHE A 337 -11.61 -6.26 4.53
N GLN A 338 -12.56 -6.37 3.61
CA GLN A 338 -12.36 -6.86 2.26
C GLN A 338 -12.90 -5.78 1.33
N ALA A 339 -12.04 -5.22 0.48
CA ALA A 339 -12.49 -4.24 -0.49
C ALA A 339 -13.48 -4.87 -1.47
N PRO A 340 -14.43 -4.08 -2.00
CA PRO A 340 -15.44 -4.57 -2.94
C PRO A 340 -14.88 -4.97 -4.31
N ASP A 341 -13.63 -4.59 -4.62
CA ASP A 341 -12.99 -4.80 -5.92
C ASP A 341 -11.49 -5.06 -5.76
N PRO A 342 -10.85 -5.90 -6.59
CA PRO A 342 -9.40 -6.15 -6.53
C PRO A 342 -8.52 -4.99 -7.06
N ALA A 343 -9.10 -4.00 -7.73
CA ALA A 343 -8.43 -2.78 -8.17
C ALA A 343 -8.81 -1.59 -7.28
N TYR A 344 -8.97 -1.82 -5.97
CA TYR A 344 -9.42 -0.78 -5.04
C TYR A 344 -8.32 0.22 -4.67
N GLY A 345 -7.06 -0.24 -4.65
CA GLY A 345 -5.87 0.58 -4.47
C GLY A 345 -5.45 0.78 -3.01
N SER A 346 -5.58 -0.22 -2.13
CA SER A 346 -5.16 -0.11 -0.73
C SER A 346 -3.71 0.36 -0.60
N SER A 347 -3.47 1.44 0.15
CA SER A 347 -2.15 2.09 0.22
C SER A 347 -1.57 2.17 1.63
N CYS A 348 -2.36 2.53 2.64
CA CYS A 348 -1.91 2.69 4.02
C CYS A 348 -3.00 2.31 5.02
N ILE A 349 -2.58 1.89 6.22
CA ILE A 349 -3.43 1.71 7.40
C ILE A 349 -2.75 2.36 8.61
N ASP A 350 -3.51 2.91 9.56
CA ASP A 350 -2.99 3.45 10.81
C ASP A 350 -3.98 3.21 11.96
N LEU A 351 -3.49 3.06 13.20
CA LEU A 351 -4.34 2.89 14.39
C LEU A 351 -4.87 4.24 14.86
N VAL A 352 -6.16 4.32 15.19
CA VAL A 352 -6.80 5.52 15.73
C VAL A 352 -7.97 5.12 16.64
N ASP A 353 -8.33 5.95 17.61
CA ASP A 353 -9.63 5.90 18.32
C ASP A 353 -10.41 7.15 17.88
N LEU A 354 -11.04 7.09 16.71
CA LEU A 354 -11.49 8.31 16.01
C LEU A 354 -12.73 8.93 16.66
N ASP A 355 -13.59 8.11 17.25
CA ASP A 355 -14.81 8.54 17.93
C ASP A 355 -14.67 8.62 19.46
N GLN A 356 -13.47 8.35 19.99
CA GLN A 356 -13.09 8.45 21.40
C GLN A 356 -13.92 7.52 22.30
N ASP A 357 -14.30 6.36 21.80
CA ASP A 357 -15.05 5.36 22.57
C ASP A 357 -14.14 4.40 23.38
N GLY A 358 -12.83 4.46 23.11
CA GLY A 358 -11.78 3.74 23.81
C GLY A 358 -11.42 2.38 23.20
N ASP A 359 -12.04 1.98 22.09
CA ASP A 359 -11.52 0.92 21.24
C ASP A 359 -10.64 1.47 20.10
N LEU A 360 -9.72 0.62 19.62
CA LEU A 360 -8.89 0.99 18.47
C LEU A 360 -9.61 0.60 17.18
N ASP A 361 -9.59 1.54 16.24
CA ASP A 361 -10.06 1.45 14.87
C ASP A 361 -8.88 1.40 13.88
N LEU A 362 -9.19 1.46 12.58
CA LEU A 362 -8.21 1.76 11.54
C LEU A 362 -8.60 2.96 10.70
N LEU A 363 -7.65 3.87 10.50
CA LEU A 363 -7.61 4.70 9.30
C LEU A 363 -7.08 3.87 8.15
N TYR A 364 -7.62 4.13 6.96
CA TYR A 364 -7.29 3.37 5.77
C TYR A 364 -7.35 4.27 4.54
N THR A 365 -6.36 4.19 3.66
CA THR A 365 -6.36 4.90 2.39
C THR A 365 -6.44 3.94 1.22
N ASN A 366 -7.20 4.36 0.21
CA ASN A 366 -7.20 3.71 -1.08
C ASN A 366 -7.01 4.73 -2.19
N GLY A 367 -5.99 4.51 -3.02
CA GLY A 367 -5.63 5.43 -4.09
C GLY A 367 -4.44 5.00 -4.93
N ASP A 368 -3.75 3.90 -4.58
CA ASP A 368 -2.75 3.33 -5.46
C ASP A 368 -3.37 2.86 -6.77
N THR A 369 -2.63 3.10 -7.85
CA THR A 369 -3.06 2.81 -9.23
C THR A 369 -1.99 2.04 -9.98
N MET A 370 -1.00 1.44 -9.31
CA MET A 370 0.10 0.77 -10.01
C MET A 370 -0.36 -0.47 -10.82
N ASP A 371 -1.54 -1.02 -10.51
CA ASP A 371 -2.18 -2.15 -11.18
C ASP A 371 -2.74 -1.80 -12.58
N SER A 372 -3.30 -0.59 -12.71
CA SER A 372 -4.20 -0.16 -13.80
C SER A 372 -3.84 1.21 -14.39
N PHE A 373 -3.08 2.02 -13.66
CA PHE A 373 -2.73 3.41 -13.94
C PHE A 373 -3.94 4.36 -14.08
N GLU A 374 -5.12 3.95 -13.61
CA GLU A 374 -6.36 4.77 -13.69
C GLU A 374 -6.79 5.30 -12.32
N LEU A 375 -7.00 6.62 -12.24
CA LEU A 375 -7.61 7.25 -11.08
C LEU A 375 -9.11 6.94 -11.03
N ARG A 376 -9.62 6.64 -9.83
CA ARG A 376 -11.00 6.23 -9.61
C ARG A 376 -11.74 7.14 -8.64
N PRO A 377 -13.07 7.25 -8.77
CA PRO A 377 -13.90 8.06 -7.88
C PRO A 377 -13.97 7.51 -6.45
N SER A 378 -13.66 6.21 -6.27
CA SER A 378 -13.63 5.54 -4.98
C SER A 378 -12.39 5.87 -4.14
N HIS A 379 -11.38 6.56 -4.70
CA HIS A 379 -10.17 6.89 -3.95
C HIS A 379 -10.47 7.83 -2.79
N SER A 380 -10.07 7.44 -1.59
CA SER A 380 -10.48 8.13 -0.38
C SER A 380 -9.57 7.84 0.82
N VAL A 381 -9.71 8.69 1.83
CA VAL A 381 -9.40 8.36 3.22
C VAL A 381 -10.67 7.78 3.86
N GLN A 382 -10.51 6.66 4.55
CA GLN A 382 -11.57 5.89 5.17
C GLN A 382 -11.28 5.61 6.64
N TRP A 383 -12.35 5.34 7.37
CA TRP A 383 -12.31 4.85 8.73
C TRP A 383 -13.02 3.52 8.80
N LEU A 384 -12.33 2.52 9.33
CA LEU A 384 -12.86 1.20 9.60
C LEU A 384 -13.17 1.14 11.10
N GLU A 385 -14.42 1.42 11.44
CA GLU A 385 -14.93 1.49 12.81
C GLU A 385 -15.02 0.07 13.39
N ASN A 386 -14.30 -0.14 14.48
CA ASN A 386 -14.45 -1.27 15.36
C ASN A 386 -15.74 -1.10 16.16
N GLN A 387 -16.58 -2.13 16.13
CA GLN A 387 -17.84 -2.13 16.91
C GLN A 387 -17.87 -3.34 17.86
N GLY A 388 -16.68 -3.78 18.27
CA GLY A 388 -16.47 -5.01 19.05
C GLY A 388 -16.70 -6.31 18.26
N ARG A 389 -16.74 -6.26 16.93
CA ARG A 389 -16.93 -7.45 16.07
C ARG A 389 -16.31 -7.27 14.68
N PHE A 390 -15.87 -8.37 14.09
CA PHE A 390 -15.45 -8.43 12.69
C PHE A 390 -16.63 -8.75 11.75
N PRO A 391 -16.60 -8.30 10.48
CA PRO A 391 -15.69 -7.27 9.96
C PRO A 391 -16.03 -5.89 10.51
N PHE A 392 -15.08 -4.95 10.41
CA PHE A 392 -15.29 -3.57 10.81
C PHE A 392 -16.23 -2.84 9.86
N LYS A 393 -16.82 -1.74 10.35
CA LYS A 393 -17.76 -0.95 9.58
C LYS A 393 -17.01 0.17 8.83
N PRO A 394 -16.97 0.14 7.49
CA PRO A 394 -16.27 1.15 6.72
C PRO A 394 -17.08 2.45 6.62
N HIS A 395 -16.37 3.58 6.71
CA HIS A 395 -16.87 4.93 6.49
C HIS A 395 -15.94 5.66 5.53
N HIS A 396 -16.50 6.22 4.45
CA HIS A 396 -15.75 7.11 3.58
C HIS A 396 -15.72 8.50 4.20
N LEU A 397 -14.56 8.90 4.72
CA LEU A 397 -14.41 10.17 5.41
C LEU A 397 -14.18 11.32 4.43
N ALA A 398 -13.25 11.13 3.49
CA ALA A 398 -12.83 12.17 2.58
C ALA A 398 -12.47 11.61 1.20
N PRO A 399 -13.17 12.02 0.12
CA PRO A 399 -12.73 11.74 -1.24
C PRO A 399 -11.39 12.42 -1.51
N LEU A 400 -10.38 11.62 -1.89
CA LEU A 400 -9.05 12.12 -2.19
C LEU A 400 -8.44 11.26 -3.30
N THR A 401 -8.45 11.79 -4.51
CA THR A 401 -7.93 11.10 -5.69
C THR A 401 -6.45 10.78 -5.53
N GLY A 402 -6.11 9.50 -5.45
CA GLY A 402 -4.73 9.06 -5.28
C GLY A 402 -4.25 9.11 -3.84
N ALA A 403 -5.17 9.08 -2.86
CA ALA A 403 -4.84 8.98 -1.44
C ALA A 403 -3.84 7.85 -1.20
N TYR A 404 -2.73 8.16 -0.53
CA TYR A 404 -1.66 7.20 -0.31
C TYR A 404 -1.27 7.16 1.17
N GLY A 405 -0.66 8.21 1.69
CA GLY A 405 -0.36 8.34 3.12
C GLY A 405 -1.49 9.05 3.89
N VAL A 406 -1.68 8.67 5.16
CA VAL A 406 -2.54 9.35 6.13
C VAL A 406 -1.86 9.35 7.49
N THR A 407 -2.11 10.39 8.27
CA THR A 407 -1.77 10.51 9.69
C THR A 407 -2.87 11.30 10.40
N HIS A 408 -2.84 11.34 11.72
CA HIS A 408 -3.86 11.98 12.55
C HIS A 408 -3.26 12.74 13.73
N GLY A 409 -4.05 13.62 14.31
CA GLY A 409 -3.68 14.41 15.49
C GLY A 409 -4.61 15.59 15.69
N ASP A 410 -4.55 16.24 16.85
CA ASP A 410 -5.30 17.47 17.14
C ASP A 410 -4.52 18.68 16.62
N PHE A 411 -4.72 19.05 15.35
CA PHE A 411 -3.89 20.07 14.68
C PHE A 411 -4.33 21.50 15.03
N ASP A 412 -5.59 21.71 15.39
CA ASP A 412 -6.12 23.03 15.77
C ASP A 412 -6.29 23.23 17.29
N GLN A 413 -6.05 22.19 18.09
CA GLN A 413 -6.11 22.16 19.55
C GLN A 413 -7.52 22.28 20.12
N ASP A 414 -8.53 21.79 19.41
CA ASP A 414 -9.92 21.81 19.87
C ASP A 414 -10.35 20.55 20.64
N GLY A 415 -9.50 19.51 20.62
CA GLY A 415 -9.64 18.27 21.38
C GLY A 415 -10.28 17.11 20.63
N ASP A 416 -10.65 17.28 19.35
CA ASP A 416 -10.97 16.16 18.48
C ASP A 416 -9.76 15.72 17.61
N ILE A 417 -9.92 14.60 16.91
CA ILE A 417 -8.85 14.03 16.09
C ILE A 417 -9.06 14.45 14.63
N ASP A 418 -8.16 15.27 14.13
CA ASP A 418 -8.09 15.62 12.72
C ASP A 418 -7.27 14.61 11.92
N LEU A 419 -7.35 14.71 10.58
CA LEU A 419 -6.56 13.90 9.66
C LEU A 419 -5.68 14.77 8.77
N ALA A 420 -4.52 14.27 8.39
CA ALA A 420 -3.73 14.82 7.29
C ALA A 420 -3.37 13.69 6.32
N ALA A 421 -3.62 13.91 5.03
CA ALA A 421 -3.36 12.90 4.00
C ALA A 421 -2.60 13.49 2.83
N CYS A 422 -1.87 12.61 2.14
CA CYS A 422 -1.10 12.95 0.96
C CYS A 422 -1.42 12.02 -0.22
N THR A 423 -1.09 12.45 -1.43
CA THR A 423 -1.39 11.70 -2.65
C THR A 423 -0.16 11.25 -3.39
N MET A 424 -0.24 10.06 -3.98
CA MET A 424 0.71 9.56 -4.96
C MET A 424 -0.05 8.93 -6.12
N THR A 425 0.36 9.25 -7.34
CA THR A 425 -0.20 8.67 -8.56
C THR A 425 0.90 8.48 -9.59
N TRP A 426 0.58 7.71 -10.61
CA TRP A 426 1.47 7.47 -11.74
C TRP A 426 1.21 8.42 -12.92
N ASN A 427 0.39 9.45 -12.72
CA ASN A 427 0.12 10.53 -13.67
C ASN A 427 0.79 11.83 -13.21
N TYR A 428 1.99 12.07 -13.75
CA TYR A 428 2.92 13.13 -13.36
C TYR A 428 2.56 14.51 -13.93
N ASP A 429 1.66 14.58 -14.93
CA ASP A 429 1.37 15.83 -15.64
C ASP A 429 0.21 16.62 -15.03
N GLN A 430 -0.54 16.04 -14.08
CA GLN A 430 -1.75 16.63 -13.52
C GLN A 430 -1.51 17.23 -12.14
N ARG A 431 -1.88 18.51 -11.98
CA ARG A 431 -1.99 19.15 -10.66
C ARG A 431 -3.23 18.64 -9.93
N ARG A 432 -3.12 18.48 -8.62
CA ARG A 432 -4.18 18.03 -7.70
C ARG A 432 -3.88 18.52 -6.30
N ASN A 433 -4.85 18.39 -5.39
CA ASN A 433 -4.58 18.56 -3.97
C ASN A 433 -3.71 17.39 -3.49
N THR A 434 -2.44 17.66 -3.22
CA THR A 434 -1.40 16.66 -2.96
C THR A 434 -1.16 16.43 -1.48
N ILE A 435 -1.48 17.43 -0.65
CA ILE A 435 -1.45 17.39 0.81
C ILE A 435 -2.70 18.12 1.31
N VAL A 436 -3.49 17.47 2.16
CA VAL A 436 -4.76 18.00 2.67
C VAL A 436 -4.86 17.72 4.16
N TRP A 437 -5.14 18.75 4.96
CA TRP A 437 -5.59 18.63 6.33
C TRP A 437 -7.13 18.56 6.33
N TYR A 438 -7.70 17.69 7.13
CA TYR A 438 -9.14 17.50 7.28
C TYR A 438 -9.49 17.79 8.74
N GLU A 439 -10.13 18.93 8.95
CA GLU A 439 -10.63 19.37 10.26
C GLU A 439 -11.86 18.54 10.61
N GLN A 440 -11.85 17.84 11.72
CA GLN A 440 -13.05 17.24 12.25
C GLN A 440 -13.90 18.36 12.87
N THR A 441 -15.18 18.42 12.48
CA THR A 441 -16.09 19.47 13.00
C THR A 441 -17.22 18.88 13.82
N LYS A 442 -17.42 17.56 13.69
CA LYS A 442 -18.29 16.67 14.45
C LYS A 442 -17.76 15.24 14.27
N PRO A 443 -18.06 14.29 15.17
CA PRO A 443 -17.68 12.89 15.03
C PRO A 443 -17.92 12.33 13.61
N GLY A 444 -16.85 11.95 12.93
CA GLY A 444 -16.84 11.39 11.58
C GLY A 444 -17.14 12.38 10.44
N GLN A 445 -17.23 13.69 10.70
CA GLN A 445 -17.50 14.73 9.69
C GLN A 445 -16.33 15.68 9.54
N PHE A 446 -15.73 15.66 8.35
CA PHE A 446 -14.49 16.36 8.05
C PHE A 446 -14.68 17.50 7.04
N VAL A 447 -13.99 18.61 7.27
CA VAL A 447 -13.88 19.75 6.35
C VAL A 447 -12.47 19.78 5.75
N PRO A 448 -12.32 19.72 4.41
CA PRO A 448 -11.00 19.72 3.79
C PRO A 448 -10.37 21.12 3.74
N HIS A 449 -9.11 21.20 4.17
CA HIS A 449 -8.20 22.33 4.04
C HIS A 449 -6.94 21.89 3.29
N PRO A 450 -6.93 22.00 1.95
CA PRO A 450 -5.73 21.69 1.17
C PRO A 450 -4.55 22.53 1.62
N LEU A 451 -3.39 21.90 1.80
CA LEU A 451 -2.13 22.57 2.13
C LEU A 451 -1.25 22.74 0.90
N ASP A 452 -1.37 21.84 -0.07
CA ASP A 452 -0.66 21.89 -1.34
C ASP A 452 -1.55 21.56 -2.55
N TYR A 453 -1.25 22.18 -3.69
CA TYR A 453 -1.89 21.97 -4.99
C TYR A 453 -0.82 21.96 -6.08
N SER A 454 -0.20 20.81 -6.29
CA SER A 454 0.99 20.64 -7.13
C SER A 454 0.92 19.35 -7.96
N GLN A 455 2.00 19.06 -8.67
CA GLN A 455 2.22 17.77 -9.35
C GLN A 455 3.05 16.80 -8.48
N GLY A 456 3.27 17.13 -7.20
CA GLY A 456 4.09 16.31 -6.30
C GLY A 456 3.53 14.90 -6.10
N GLN A 457 4.43 13.96 -5.83
CA GLN A 457 4.08 12.61 -5.37
C GLN A 457 4.60 12.41 -3.95
N HIS A 458 3.69 12.06 -3.06
CA HIS A 458 3.98 11.88 -1.64
C HIS A 458 3.47 10.51 -1.20
N PRO A 459 4.36 9.53 -0.97
CA PRO A 459 3.95 8.23 -0.47
C PRO A 459 3.77 8.21 1.05
N VAL A 460 4.36 9.17 1.77
CA VAL A 460 4.37 9.15 3.24
C VAL A 460 4.12 10.52 3.83
N ILE A 461 3.37 10.52 4.93
CA ILE A 461 3.11 11.66 5.80
C ILE A 461 3.10 11.16 7.24
N THR A 462 3.69 11.91 8.17
CA THR A 462 3.63 11.62 9.60
C THR A 462 3.47 12.92 10.40
N ALA A 463 2.82 12.82 11.55
CA ALA A 463 2.60 13.93 12.46
C ALA A 463 3.39 13.79 13.77
N GLY A 464 3.78 14.91 14.36
CA GLY A 464 4.42 14.93 15.68
C GLY A 464 4.85 16.32 16.10
N ASP A 465 5.00 16.56 17.40
CA ASP A 465 5.57 17.82 17.92
C ASP A 465 7.10 17.82 17.74
N PHE A 466 7.54 18.06 16.51
CA PHE A 466 8.94 18.00 16.12
C PHE A 466 9.78 19.07 16.79
N ASN A 467 9.17 20.23 17.09
CA ASN A 467 9.88 21.38 17.63
C ASN A 467 9.63 21.63 19.13
N GLY A 468 8.83 20.80 19.80
CA GLY A 468 8.56 20.84 21.23
C GLY A 468 7.68 22.01 21.67
N ASP A 469 6.83 22.56 20.79
CA ASP A 469 5.94 23.67 21.11
C ASP A 469 4.50 23.26 21.44
N GLY A 470 4.25 21.96 21.56
CA GLY A 470 2.96 21.36 21.93
C GLY A 470 1.95 21.35 20.79
N LYS A 471 2.37 21.61 19.55
CA LYS A 471 1.53 21.57 18.36
C LYS A 471 2.02 20.46 17.43
N PRO A 472 1.15 19.54 16.97
CA PRO A 472 1.56 18.57 15.98
C PRO A 472 1.96 19.25 14.67
N ASP A 473 3.20 19.04 14.24
CA ASP A 473 3.75 19.39 12.94
C ASP A 473 3.56 18.22 11.95
N LEU A 474 3.73 18.45 10.64
CA LEU A 474 3.71 17.38 9.64
C LEU A 474 5.07 17.24 8.94
N ALA A 475 5.47 16.01 8.63
CA ALA A 475 6.56 15.70 7.71
C ALA A 475 6.02 14.92 6.52
N VAL A 476 6.36 15.34 5.30
CA VAL A 476 5.85 14.74 4.05
C VAL A 476 7.02 14.37 3.16
N GLY A 477 7.11 13.10 2.78
CA GLY A 477 8.17 12.58 1.91
C GLY A 477 7.86 12.76 0.43
N ASN A 478 8.90 12.94 -0.39
CA ASN A 478 8.73 13.02 -1.85
C ASN A 478 9.18 11.71 -2.52
N PHE A 479 8.54 11.38 -3.64
CA PHE A 479 8.90 10.23 -4.47
C PHE A 479 8.92 10.61 -5.95
N GLU A 480 10.03 10.38 -6.64
CA GLU A 480 10.16 10.67 -8.06
C GLU A 480 10.85 9.52 -8.80
N ALA A 481 10.08 8.76 -9.59
CA ALA A 481 10.59 7.61 -10.34
C ALA A 481 11.11 7.96 -11.75
N ARG A 482 10.97 9.21 -12.20
CA ARG A 482 11.44 9.67 -13.51
C ARG A 482 11.95 11.11 -13.42
N GLU A 483 12.98 11.42 -14.21
CA GLU A 483 13.35 12.81 -14.48
C GLU A 483 12.23 13.44 -15.33
N THR A 484 11.27 14.08 -14.68
CA THR A 484 10.20 14.88 -15.30
C THR A 484 10.53 16.36 -15.17
N ASP A 485 9.98 17.27 -15.97
CA ASP A 485 10.29 18.73 -15.91
C ASP A 485 9.80 19.45 -14.62
N GLN A 486 9.62 18.73 -13.50
CA GLN A 486 9.10 19.22 -12.24
C GLN A 486 10.04 20.18 -11.50
N ALA A 487 9.43 21.09 -10.73
CA ALA A 487 10.13 22.05 -9.89
C ALA A 487 10.72 21.45 -8.59
N ASP A 488 10.19 20.32 -8.11
CA ASP A 488 10.54 19.73 -6.82
C ASP A 488 11.63 18.64 -6.91
N GLN A 489 12.34 18.53 -8.03
CA GLN A 489 13.54 17.70 -8.12
C GLN A 489 14.70 18.19 -7.22
N GLY A 490 14.52 19.12 -6.31
CA GLY A 490 15.53 19.44 -5.30
C GLY A 490 15.16 18.94 -3.92
N GLU A 491 13.90 18.61 -3.71
CA GLU A 491 13.32 18.44 -2.38
C GLU A 491 13.23 16.96 -2.02
N TRP A 492 13.79 16.62 -0.86
CA TRP A 492 13.77 15.27 -0.35
C TRP A 492 12.47 14.98 0.38
N PHE A 493 12.13 15.85 1.32
CA PHE A 493 10.90 15.88 2.07
C PHE A 493 10.64 17.32 2.52
N SER A 494 9.46 17.58 3.06
CA SER A 494 9.10 18.89 3.62
C SER A 494 8.58 18.75 5.04
N ILE A 495 8.86 19.76 5.86
CA ILE A 495 8.24 19.93 7.19
C ILE A 495 7.20 21.04 7.08
N TRP A 496 6.03 20.83 7.68
CA TRP A 496 4.96 21.80 7.77
C TRP A 496 4.77 22.15 9.23
N TRP A 497 5.37 23.27 9.63
CA TRP A 497 5.35 23.71 11.01
C TRP A 497 3.99 24.29 11.38
N ASN A 498 3.34 23.72 12.38
CA ASN A 498 2.06 24.21 12.86
C ASN A 498 2.26 25.47 13.71
N LYS A 499 1.90 26.65 13.18
CA LYS A 499 1.97 27.92 13.93
C LYS A 499 0.74 28.17 14.80
N GLY A 500 -0.23 27.26 14.78
CA GLY A 500 -1.51 27.32 15.48
C GLY A 500 -2.59 28.05 14.69
N THR A 501 -3.76 28.18 15.31
CA THR A 501 -4.91 28.86 14.74
C THR A 501 -4.60 30.32 14.42
N ARG A 502 -4.94 30.77 13.21
CA ARG A 502 -4.87 32.19 12.83
C ARG A 502 -5.83 32.97 13.70
N SER A 503 -5.30 33.84 14.57
CA SER A 503 -6.14 34.78 15.32
C SER A 503 -6.93 35.60 14.30
N ALA A 504 -8.26 35.65 14.42
CA ALA A 504 -9.11 36.49 13.60
C ALA A 504 -8.58 37.93 13.69
N GLN A 505 -7.82 38.37 12.69
CA GLN A 505 -7.48 39.77 12.56
C GLN A 505 -8.81 40.46 12.24
N SER A 506 -9.26 41.27 13.20
CA SER A 506 -10.38 42.20 13.05
C SER A 506 -10.32 42.88 11.69
N GLU A 507 -11.32 42.63 10.85
CA GLU A 507 -11.58 43.33 9.58
C GLU A 507 -11.49 44.86 9.72
#